data_AF-A0A733EKZ4-F1
#
_entry.id   AF-A0A733EKZ4-F1
#
_cell.length_a   1.000
_cell.length_b   1.000
_cell.length_c   1.000
_cell.angle_alpha   90.00
_cell.angle_beta   90.00
_cell.angle_gamma   90.00
#
_symmetry.space_group_name_H-M   'P 1'
#
loop_
_entity.id
_entity.type
_entity.pdbx_description
1 polymer ?
#
loop_
_entity_poly.entity_id
_entity_poly.type
_entity_poly.pdbx_seq_one_letter_code
_entity_poly.pdbx_strand_id
1 'polypeptide(L)'
;MNIPDEFGLFPFQRFTADELRHFFVWCAAHKVSDVDLTGGSPVSVSRFGRRVRCSSATLPTTLMSSLIDELFGREVIPRVLAGNPVDRTIQING
;
A
#
# COMPACT_ATOMS: atom_id res chain seq x y z
N MET A 1 8.82 1.48 13.79
CA MET A 1 9.50 0.73 12.71
C MET A 1 10.66 1.60 12.22
N ASN A 2 11.83 1.02 11.93
CA ASN A 2 12.92 1.79 11.30
C ASN A 2 12.62 1.93 9.80
N ILE A 3 12.22 3.13 9.39
CA ILE A 3 11.96 3.46 7.99
C ILE A 3 13.32 3.69 7.29
N PRO A 4 13.60 3.02 6.16
CA PRO A 4 14.88 3.19 5.48
C PRO A 4 14.99 4.56 4.80
N ASP A 5 16.15 5.20 4.89
CA ASP A 5 16.42 6.48 4.22
C ASP A 5 16.71 6.32 2.72
N GLU A 6 17.13 5.12 2.30
CA GLU A 6 17.42 4.81 0.91
C GLU A 6 16.25 4.10 0.22
N PHE A 7 16.16 4.28 -1.10
CA PHE A 7 15.18 3.57 -1.91
C PHE A 7 15.54 2.08 -2.06
N GLY A 8 14.59 1.19 -1.81
CA GLY A 8 14.80 -0.24 -1.93
C GLY A 8 13.61 -1.04 -1.42
N LEU A 9 13.90 -2.05 -0.60
CA LEU A 9 12.87 -2.84 0.07
C LEU A 9 12.41 -2.12 1.34
N PHE A 10 11.10 -1.95 1.47
CA PHE A 10 10.48 -1.51 2.70
C PHE A 10 10.28 -2.72 3.64
N PRO A 11 10.61 -2.60 4.94
CA PRO A 11 10.72 -3.75 5.84
C PRO A 11 9.38 -4.21 6.42
N PHE A 12 8.36 -4.45 5.59
CA PHE A 12 7.06 -4.98 6.02
C PHE A 12 7.23 -6.23 6.89
N GLN A 13 6.65 -6.21 8.09
CA GLN A 13 6.64 -7.37 8.99
C GLN A 13 5.35 -8.15 8.85
N ARG A 14 4.19 -7.46 8.85
CA ARG A 14 2.87 -8.09 8.92
C ARG A 14 1.86 -7.55 7.91
N PHE A 15 2.21 -6.53 7.14
CA PHE A 15 1.31 -5.79 6.26
C PHE A 15 0.08 -5.24 7.01
N THR A 16 0.33 -4.50 8.09
CA THR A 16 -0.74 -3.77 8.80
C THR A 16 -1.05 -2.43 8.12
N ALA A 17 -2.22 -1.84 8.41
CA ALA A 17 -2.55 -0.51 7.91
C ALA A 17 -1.56 0.57 8.39
N ASP A 18 -1.03 0.43 9.61
CA ASP A 18 0.01 1.29 10.14
C ASP A 18 1.31 1.20 9.34
N GLU A 19 1.77 -0.02 9.02
CA GLU A 19 2.94 -0.22 8.17
C GLU A 19 2.73 0.36 6.75
N LEU A 20 1.52 0.24 6.19
CA LEU A 20 1.21 0.84 4.89
C LEU A 20 1.20 2.37 4.94
N ARG A 21 0.73 3.00 6.03
CA ARG A 21 0.82 4.46 6.18
C ARG A 21 2.28 4.93 6.21
N HIS A 22 3.13 4.27 7.01
CA HIS A 22 4.57 4.57 7.03
C HIS A 22 5.23 4.32 5.67
N PHE A 23 4.82 3.26 4.96
CA PHE A 23 5.27 3.00 3.60
C PHE A 23 4.87 4.11 2.63
N PHE A 24 3.65 4.65 2.72
CA PHE A 24 3.24 5.75 1.86
C PHE A 24 4.00 7.04 2.14
N VAL A 25 4.32 7.35 3.41
CA VAL A 25 5.24 8.45 3.77
C VAL A 25 6.60 8.24 3.11
N TRP A 26 7.15 7.03 3.23
CA TRP A 26 8.41 6.67 2.60
C TRP A 26 8.37 6.81 1.08
N CYS A 27 7.28 6.36 0.42
CA CYS A 27 7.08 6.54 -1.02
C CYS A 27 7.09 8.02 -1.44
N ALA A 28 6.45 8.89 -0.65
CA ALA A 28 6.41 10.33 -0.92
C ALA A 28 7.82 10.96 -0.88
N ALA A 29 8.67 10.55 0.07
CA ALA A 29 10.06 11.00 0.14
C ALA A 29 10.92 10.50 -1.05
N HIS A 30 10.51 9.42 -1.72
CA HIS A 30 11.32 8.73 -2.73
C HIS A 30 10.87 8.94 -4.18
N LYS A 31 9.99 9.91 -4.45
CA LYS A 31 9.48 10.24 -5.80
C LYS A 31 8.75 9.06 -6.47
N VAL A 32 8.04 8.26 -5.68
CA VAL A 32 7.11 7.24 -6.18
C VAL A 32 5.86 7.95 -6.73
N SER A 33 5.40 7.55 -7.91
CA SER A 33 4.17 8.09 -8.52
C SER A 33 2.94 7.28 -8.16
N ASP A 34 3.06 5.95 -8.18
CA ASP A 34 1.95 5.03 -7.98
C ASP A 34 2.37 3.86 -7.09
N VAL A 35 1.44 3.37 -6.29
CA VAL A 35 1.62 2.20 -5.43
C VAL A 35 0.64 1.11 -5.86
N ASP A 36 1.19 -0.05 -6.22
CA ASP A 36 0.42 -1.22 -6.64
C ASP A 36 0.38 -2.26 -5.51
N LEU A 37 -0.80 -2.45 -4.91
CA LEU A 37 -1.06 -3.49 -3.92
C LEU A 37 -1.95 -4.58 -4.51
N THR A 38 -1.47 -5.82 -4.50
CA THR A 38 -2.23 -6.97 -5.00
C THR A 38 -1.98 -8.18 -4.11
N GLY A 39 -3.06 -8.77 -3.60
CA GLY A 39 -2.99 -10.01 -2.82
C GLY A 39 -2.32 -11.13 -3.61
N GLY A 40 -1.41 -11.85 -2.96
CA GLY A 40 -0.62 -12.91 -3.60
C GLY A 40 0.59 -12.41 -4.38
N SER A 41 0.83 -11.09 -4.44
CA SER A 41 2.03 -10.50 -5.06
C SER A 41 2.86 -9.70 -4.05
N PRO A 42 4.18 -9.52 -4.29
CA PRO A 42 4.96 -8.50 -3.59
C PRO A 42 4.38 -7.10 -3.85
N VAL A 43 4.47 -6.23 -2.84
CA VAL A 43 4.25 -4.79 -3.01
C VAL A 43 5.24 -4.23 -4.03
N SER A 44 4.71 -3.47 -4.97
CA SER A 44 5.47 -2.79 -6.00
C SER A 44 5.01 -1.35 -6.15
N VAL A 45 5.89 -0.51 -6.68
CA VAL A 45 5.63 0.90 -6.92
C VAL A 45 6.07 1.27 -8.32
N SER A 46 5.50 2.34 -8.87
CA SER A 46 5.99 2.98 -10.08
C SER A 46 6.86 4.18 -9.73
N ARG A 47 8.07 4.22 -10.29
CA ARG A 47 9.04 5.31 -10.11
C ARG A 47 9.74 5.58 -11.44
N PHE A 48 9.67 6.82 -11.91
CA PHE A 48 10.24 7.25 -13.19
C PHE A 48 9.82 6.36 -14.36
N GLY A 49 8.53 5.99 -14.42
CA GLY A 49 7.97 5.13 -15.47
C GLY A 49 8.38 3.65 -15.39
N ARG A 50 9.01 3.21 -14.30
CA ARG A 50 9.38 1.81 -14.08
C ARG A 50 8.69 1.24 -12.85
N ARG A 51 8.15 0.03 -12.98
CA ARG A 51 7.65 -0.76 -11.86
C ARG A 51 8.82 -1.37 -11.11
N VAL A 52 8.87 -1.17 -9.79
CA VAL A 52 9.91 -1.68 -8.90
C VAL A 52 9.28 -2.41 -7.73
N ARG A 53 9.81 -3.58 -7.39
CA ARG A 53 9.41 -4.34 -6.19
C ARG A 53 9.97 -3.66 -4.93
N CYS A 54 9.13 -3.45 -3.93
CA CYS A 54 9.49 -2.75 -2.68
C CYS A 54 9.23 -3.59 -1.43
N SER A 55 8.96 -4.90 -1.55
CA SER A 55 8.82 -5.80 -0.40
C SER A 55 9.47 -7.14 -0.67
N SER A 56 10.11 -7.70 0.35
CA SER A 56 10.66 -9.06 0.30
C SER A 56 9.55 -10.11 0.39
N ALA A 57 8.54 -9.87 1.23
CA ALA A 57 7.40 -10.75 1.40
C ALA A 57 6.28 -10.47 0.38
N THR A 58 5.47 -11.48 0.13
CA THR A 58 4.21 -11.35 -0.63
C THR A 58 3.11 -10.82 0.28
N LEU A 59 2.32 -9.86 -0.21
CA LEU A 59 1.13 -9.38 0.49
C LEU A 59 0.07 -10.49 0.52
N PRO A 60 -0.33 -11.02 1.70
CA PRO A 60 -1.31 -12.10 1.75
C PRO A 60 -2.69 -11.63 1.28
N THR A 61 -3.32 -12.37 0.38
CA THR A 61 -4.68 -12.07 -0.13
C THR A 61 -5.71 -11.95 1.00
N THR A 62 -5.54 -12.74 2.06
CA THR A 62 -6.43 -12.73 3.24
C THR A 62 -6.44 -11.42 4.00
N LEU A 63 -5.40 -10.57 3.86
CA LEU A 63 -5.32 -9.27 4.52
C LEU A 63 -5.91 -8.12 3.68
N MET A 64 -6.25 -8.35 2.40
CA MET A 64 -6.71 -7.28 1.52
C MET A 64 -7.97 -6.60 2.04
N SER A 65 -8.96 -7.38 2.49
CA SER A 65 -10.21 -6.81 2.99
C SER A 65 -10.01 -5.98 4.26
N SER A 66 -9.24 -6.48 5.23
CA SER A 66 -8.96 -5.74 6.47
C SER A 66 -8.15 -4.47 6.19
N LEU A 67 -7.19 -4.53 5.28
CA LEU A 67 -6.40 -3.37 4.88
C LEU A 67 -7.26 -2.31 4.19
N ILE A 68 -8.17 -2.72 3.30
CA ILE A 68 -9.08 -1.78 2.63
C ILE A 68 -9.97 -1.08 3.67
N ASP A 69 -10.56 -1.85 4.58
CA ASP A 69 -11.42 -1.31 5.63
C ASP A 69 -10.67 -0.32 6.56
N GLU A 70 -9.45 -0.65 6.96
CA GLU A 70 -8.65 0.18 7.86
C GLU A 70 -8.04 1.42 7.20
N LEU A 71 -7.74 1.37 5.90
CA LEU A 71 -7.13 2.48 5.16
C LEU A 71 -8.16 3.41 4.53
N PHE A 72 -9.22 2.85 3.95
CA PHE A 72 -10.18 3.61 3.15
C PHE A 72 -11.58 3.69 3.76
N GLY A 73 -11.89 2.84 4.75
CA GLY A 73 -13.19 2.74 5.40
C GLY A 73 -14.01 1.54 4.94
N ARG A 74 -14.91 1.09 5.82
CA ARG A 74 -15.69 -0.16 5.68
C ARG A 74 -16.76 -0.12 4.57
N GLU A 75 -17.04 1.05 4.02
CA GLU A 75 -18.00 1.21 2.94
C GLU A 75 -17.42 0.90 1.55
N VAL A 76 -16.09 0.84 1.42
CA VAL A 76 -15.44 0.67 0.12
C VAL A 76 -15.73 -0.71 -0.45
N ILE A 77 -15.55 -1.77 0.33
CA ILE A 77 -15.75 -3.15 -0.13
C ILE A 77 -17.19 -3.37 -0.61
N PRO A 78 -18.25 -3.03 0.16
CA PRO A 78 -19.64 -3.18 -0.31
C PRO A 78 -19.91 -2.44 -1.63
N ARG A 79 -19.37 -1.24 -1.81
CA ARG A 79 -19.57 -0.45 -3.04
C ARG A 79 -18.89 -1.10 -4.24
N VAL A 80 -17.65 -1.54 -4.08
CA VAL A 80 -16.89 -2.24 -5.14
C VAL A 80 -17.57 -3.55 -5.52
N LEU A 81 -18.03 -4.34 -4.54
CA LEU A 81 -18.79 -5.57 -4.80
C LEU A 81 -20.12 -5.33 -5.52
N ALA A 82 -20.75 -4.16 -5.29
CA ALA A 82 -21.93 -3.73 -6.04
C ALA A 82 -21.62 -3.20 -7.45
N GLY A 83 -20.38 -3.31 -7.93
CA GLY A 83 -19.95 -2.86 -9.26
C GLY A 83 -19.71 -1.36 -9.35
N ASN A 84 -19.63 -0.65 -8.22
CA ASN A 84 -19.39 0.79 -8.21
C ASN A 84 -17.92 1.07 -7.86
N PRO A 85 -17.12 1.63 -8.79
CA PRO A 85 -15.77 2.07 -8.45
C PRO A 85 -15.81 3.18 -7.39
N VAL A 86 -14.76 3.26 -6.57
CA VAL A 86 -14.69 4.18 -5.43
C VAL A 86 -13.33 4.86 -5.42
N ASP A 87 -13.34 6.18 -5.62
CA ASP A 87 -12.17 7.03 -5.46
C ASP A 87 -12.18 7.64 -4.05
N ARG A 88 -11.09 7.44 -3.31
CA ARG A 88 -10.95 7.90 -1.91
C ARG A 88 -9.58 8.46 -1.66
N THR A 89 -9.56 9.63 -1.02
CA THR A 89 -8.32 10.24 -0.53
C THR A 89 -7.95 9.61 0.79
N ILE A 90 -6.70 9.13 0.92
CA ILE A 90 -6.11 8.79 2.21
C ILE A 90 -5.29 10.00 2.66
N GLN A 91 -5.57 10.49 3.87
CA GLN A 91 -4.69 11.45 4.54
C GLN A 91 -3.56 10.67 5.21
N ILE A 92 -2.32 10.99 4.86
CA ILE A 92 -1.13 10.38 5.42
C ILE A 92 -0.41 11.48 6.19
N ASN A 93 -0.33 11.33 7.52
CA ASN A 93 0.45 12.23 8.36
C ASN A 93 1.86 11.64 8.48
N GLY A 94 2.86 12.43 8.11
CA GLY A 94 4.28 12.10 8.28
C GLY A 94 4.83 12.69 9.57
#